data_AF-A0A1F7LDN1-F1
#
_entry.id   AF-A0A1F7LDN1-F1
#
_cell.length_a   1.000
_cell.length_b   1.000
_cell.length_c   1.000
_cell.angle_alpha   90.00
_cell.angle_beta   90.00
_cell.angle_gamma   90.00
#
_symmetry.space_group_name_H-M   'P 1'
#
loop_
_entity.id
_entity.type
_entity.pdbx_description
1 polymer ?
#
loop_
_entity_poly.entity_id
_entity_poly.type
_entity_poly.pdbx_seq_one_letter_code
_entity_poly.pdbx_strand_id
1 'polypeptide(L)'
;MVRESRPPDAPKPRLLDRVREAIRVRHYSRRTEKAYVAWIRRYIFFHGKRHPAEMGAPELTRFLTSLAVDGKVAASTQNQALSALLFLYREVLEQQVPWLDDLVYATRPHHLPVVLAREEVRAVLGEIHGVPRLMAFLLYGAGLRLLECARLRVKVVLFRHDRLVLLPSS
;
A
#
# COMPACT_ATOMS: atom_id res chain seq x y z
N MET A 1 15.38 32.79 44.60
CA MET A 1 14.97 31.40 44.33
C MET A 1 13.87 31.41 43.29
N VAL A 2 14.17 31.03 42.05
CA VAL A 2 13.16 30.66 41.04
C VAL A 2 13.69 29.40 40.40
N ARG A 3 13.06 28.25 40.71
CA ARG A 3 13.36 26.98 40.05
C ARG A 3 12.59 26.98 38.74
N GLU A 4 13.31 27.01 37.63
CA GLU A 4 12.77 26.85 36.29
C GLU A 4 12.39 25.37 36.09
N SER A 5 11.08 25.10 36.06
CA SER A 5 10.52 23.77 35.84
C SER A 5 10.71 23.39 34.37
N ARG A 6 11.65 22.47 34.10
CA ARG A 6 11.82 21.85 32.78
C ARG A 6 10.49 21.18 32.36
N PRO A 7 9.99 21.36 31.12
CA PRO A 7 8.77 20.68 30.68
C PRO A 7 8.98 19.16 30.73
N PRO A 8 7.92 18.38 31.03
CA PRO A 8 8.03 16.93 31.15
C PRO A 8 8.51 16.34 29.83
N ASP A 9 9.53 15.46 29.92
CA ASP A 9 10.10 14.71 28.81
C ASP A 9 8.96 14.10 27.96
N ALA A 10 8.87 14.51 26.70
CA ALA A 10 7.89 13.94 25.78
C ALA A 10 8.12 12.41 25.72
N PRO A 11 7.07 11.58 25.89
CA PRO A 11 7.24 10.14 25.90
C PRO A 11 7.89 9.70 24.59
N LYS A 12 8.98 8.92 24.67
CA LYS A 12 9.68 8.38 23.49
C LYS A 12 8.63 7.77 22.52
N PRO A 13 8.60 8.20 21.25
CA PRO A 13 7.54 7.80 20.34
C PRO A 13 7.57 6.27 20.18
N ARG A 14 6.40 5.65 20.32
CA ARG A 14 6.25 4.19 20.18
C ARG A 14 6.66 3.80 18.76
N LEU A 15 7.14 2.56 18.57
CA LEU A 15 7.64 2.09 17.27
C LEU A 15 6.64 2.35 16.12
N LEU A 16 5.35 2.08 16.33
CA LEU A 16 4.32 2.29 15.32
C LEU A 16 4.06 3.77 15.01
N ASP A 17 4.33 4.67 15.97
CA ASP A 17 4.20 6.12 15.75
C ASP A 17 5.38 6.62 14.91
N ARG A 18 6.60 6.15 15.20
CA ARG A 18 7.78 6.38 14.34
C ARG A 18 7.56 5.88 12.92
N VAL A 19 6.95 4.71 12.75
CA VAL A 19 6.58 4.18 11.41
C VAL A 19 5.61 5.13 10.70
N ARG A 20 4.57 5.60 11.37
CA ARG A 20 3.59 6.53 10.77
C ARG A 20 4.24 7.84 10.37
N GLU A 21 5.08 8.41 11.23
CA GLU A 21 5.84 9.62 10.93
C GLU A 21 6.76 9.42 9.72
N ALA A 22 7.55 8.34 9.70
CA ALA A 22 8.43 8.03 8.58
C ALA A 22 7.69 7.86 7.25
N ILE A 23 6.49 7.25 7.28
CA ILE A 23 5.62 7.09 6.10
C ILE A 23 5.08 8.45 5.62
N ARG A 24 4.67 9.32 6.55
CA ARG A 24 4.11 10.64 6.24
C ARG A 24 5.16 11.60 5.71
N VAL A 25 6.36 11.60 6.28
CA VAL A 25 7.51 12.40 5.79
C VAL A 25 7.85 12.03 4.35
N ARG A 26 7.73 10.75 3.99
CA ARG A 26 7.96 10.26 2.62
C ARG A 26 6.73 10.38 1.71
N HIS A 27 5.68 11.09 2.14
CA HIS A 27 4.46 11.35 1.38
C HIS A 27 3.74 10.11 0.85
N TYR A 28 3.90 8.95 1.51
CA TYR A 28 3.15 7.76 1.13
C TYR A 28 1.66 7.93 1.40
N SER A 29 0.85 7.19 0.64
CA SER A 29 -0.61 7.24 0.80
C SER A 29 -1.05 6.74 2.18
N ARG A 30 -2.19 7.25 2.68
CA ARG A 30 -2.83 6.73 3.91
C ARG A 30 -3.17 5.24 3.82
N ARG A 31 -3.38 4.71 2.62
CA ARG A 31 -3.59 3.27 2.39
C ARG A 31 -2.32 2.48 2.67
N THR A 32 -1.17 2.98 2.21
CA THR A 32 0.16 2.42 2.50
C THR A 32 0.45 2.46 4.00
N GLU A 33 0.16 3.59 4.68
CA GLU A 33 0.30 3.72 6.14
C GLU A 33 -0.46 2.60 6.87
N LYS A 34 -1.74 2.43 6.56
CA LYS A 34 -2.58 1.39 7.18
C LYS A 34 -2.06 -0.01 6.91
N ALA A 35 -1.66 -0.31 5.67
CA ALA A 35 -1.15 -1.62 5.30
C ALA A 35 0.17 -1.94 6.02
N TYR A 36 1.10 -0.99 6.05
CA TYR A 36 2.42 -1.20 6.66
C TYR A 36 2.30 -1.39 8.17
N VAL A 37 1.54 -0.52 8.85
CA VAL A 37 1.30 -0.65 10.30
C VAL A 37 0.63 -1.99 10.62
N ALA A 38 -0.30 -2.47 9.80
CA ALA A 38 -0.95 -3.76 10.00
C ALA A 38 0.04 -4.93 9.86
N TRP A 39 0.89 -4.91 8.83
CA TRP A 39 1.91 -5.95 8.62
C TRP A 39 2.97 -5.97 9.72
N ILE A 40 3.50 -4.81 10.10
CA ILE A 40 4.48 -4.68 11.17
C ILE A 40 3.90 -5.18 12.49
N ARG A 41 2.65 -4.82 12.78
CA ARG A 41 1.95 -5.33 13.97
C ARG A 41 1.83 -6.85 13.93
N ARG A 42 1.40 -7.43 12.82
CA ARG A 42 1.26 -8.89 12.66
C ARG A 42 2.60 -9.62 12.84
N TYR A 43 3.67 -9.06 12.30
CA TYR A 43 5.03 -9.56 12.48
C TYR A 43 5.48 -9.55 13.94
N ILE A 44 5.26 -8.44 14.66
CA ILE A 44 5.59 -8.33 16.09
C ILE A 44 4.79 -9.35 16.92
N PHE A 45 3.51 -9.53 16.64
CA PHE A 45 2.69 -10.52 17.35
C PHE A 45 3.11 -11.96 17.04
N PHE A 46 3.49 -12.26 15.79
CA PHE A 46 3.96 -13.59 15.39
C PHE A 46 5.22 -13.99 16.17
N HIS A 47 6.09 -13.04 16.50
CA HIS A 47 7.29 -13.27 17.31
C HIS A 47 7.09 -12.97 18.80
N GLY A 48 5.86 -13.04 19.30
CA GLY A 48 5.60 -12.94 20.75
C GLY A 48 5.86 -11.55 21.35
N LYS A 49 5.65 -10.48 20.59
CA LYS A 49 5.92 -9.08 20.98
C LYS A 49 7.40 -8.74 21.18
N ARG A 50 8.31 -9.57 20.64
CA ARG A 50 9.74 -9.21 20.56
C ARG A 50 9.94 -7.94 19.73
N HIS A 51 10.90 -7.11 20.14
CA HIS A 51 11.15 -5.84 19.45
C HIS A 51 11.87 -6.11 18.11
N PRO A 52 11.42 -5.53 16.98
CA PRO A 52 12.03 -5.78 15.66
C PRO A 52 13.52 -5.47 15.54
N ALA A 53 14.06 -4.57 16.37
CA ALA A 53 15.49 -4.29 16.41
C ALA A 53 16.33 -5.49 16.93
N GLU A 54 15.72 -6.44 17.63
CA GLU A 54 16.35 -7.66 18.15
C GLU A 54 16.15 -8.87 17.22
N MET A 55 15.56 -8.64 16.04
CA MET A 55 15.17 -9.66 15.08
C MET A 55 15.82 -9.38 13.73
N GLY A 56 16.17 -10.43 13.00
CA GLY A 56 16.88 -10.31 11.72
C GLY A 56 16.27 -11.16 10.61
N ALA A 57 17.14 -11.57 9.68
CA ALA A 57 16.78 -12.41 8.54
C ALA A 57 16.00 -13.66 8.93
N PRO A 58 16.42 -14.42 9.96
CA PRO A 58 15.76 -15.67 10.32
C PRO A 58 14.30 -15.44 10.73
N GLU A 59 14.02 -14.41 11.52
CA GLU A 59 12.67 -14.05 11.95
C GLU A 59 11.81 -13.54 10.79
N LEU A 60 12.39 -12.73 9.89
CA LEU A 60 11.67 -12.25 8.71
C LEU A 60 11.31 -13.42 7.79
N THR A 61 12.27 -14.28 7.46
CA THR A 61 12.05 -15.47 6.63
C THR A 61 11.01 -16.39 7.27
N ARG A 62 11.12 -16.68 8.57
CA ARG A 62 10.15 -17.52 9.29
C ARG A 62 8.72 -16.96 9.19
N PHE A 63 8.57 -15.64 9.33
CA PHE A 63 7.27 -14.99 9.19
C PHE A 63 6.73 -15.05 7.76
N LEU A 64 7.56 -14.78 6.75
CA LEU A 64 7.12 -14.87 5.35
C LEU A 64 6.78 -16.30 4.94
N THR A 65 7.51 -17.29 5.45
CA THR A 65 7.21 -18.72 5.22
C THR A 65 5.90 -19.12 5.89
N SER A 66 5.62 -18.70 7.13
CA SER A 66 4.32 -19.01 7.76
C SER A 66 3.14 -18.37 7.04
N LEU A 67 3.32 -17.19 6.44
CA LEU A 67 2.30 -16.60 5.57
C LEU A 67 2.02 -17.46 4.33
N ALA A 68 3.06 -18.04 3.72
CA ALA A 68 2.92 -18.87 2.52
C ALA A 68 2.34 -20.25 2.83
N VAL A 69 2.83 -20.91 3.89
CA VAL A 69 2.49 -22.30 4.24
C VAL A 69 1.17 -22.38 5.00
N ASP A 70 1.04 -21.61 6.10
CA ASP A 70 -0.13 -21.69 6.98
C ASP A 70 -1.26 -20.77 6.51
N GLY A 71 -0.89 -19.60 5.99
CA GLY A 71 -1.83 -18.58 5.56
C GLY A 71 -2.36 -18.74 4.12
N LYS A 72 -1.71 -19.58 3.29
CA LYS A 72 -1.96 -19.72 1.85
C LYS A 72 -2.12 -18.38 1.12
N VAL A 73 -1.39 -17.35 1.57
CA VAL A 73 -1.60 -16.00 1.04
C VAL A 73 -1.02 -15.87 -0.36
N ALA A 74 -1.68 -15.10 -1.22
CA ALA A 74 -1.18 -14.82 -2.57
C ALA A 74 0.19 -14.12 -2.53
N ALA A 75 1.02 -14.35 -3.57
CA ALA A 75 2.34 -13.71 -3.71
C ALA A 75 2.29 -12.17 -3.59
N SER A 76 1.22 -11.53 -4.07
CA SER A 76 1.00 -10.09 -3.93
C SER A 76 0.82 -9.62 -2.48
N THR A 77 0.30 -10.49 -1.61
CA THR A 77 0.11 -10.24 -0.18
C THR A 77 1.42 -10.44 0.56
N GLN A 78 2.18 -11.49 0.23
CA GLN A 78 3.52 -11.72 0.78
C GLN A 78 4.48 -10.58 0.41
N ASN A 79 4.45 -10.09 -0.83
CA ASN A 79 5.27 -8.95 -1.24
C ASN A 79 4.88 -7.66 -0.50
N GLN A 80 3.59 -7.43 -0.22
CA GLN A 80 3.18 -6.29 0.60
C GLN A 80 3.70 -6.39 2.04
N ALA A 81 3.67 -7.59 2.62
CA ALA A 81 4.24 -7.84 3.94
C ALA A 81 5.75 -7.59 3.94
N LEU A 82 6.46 -8.15 2.95
CA LEU A 82 7.88 -7.94 2.75
C LEU A 82 8.21 -6.45 2.65
N SER A 83 7.59 -5.70 1.71
CA SER A 83 7.85 -4.26 1.56
C SER A 83 7.63 -3.45 2.84
N ALA A 84 6.61 -3.80 3.65
CA ALA A 84 6.38 -3.16 4.93
C ALA A 84 7.50 -3.42 5.95
N LEU A 85 8.03 -4.65 5.98
CA LEU A 85 9.14 -5.02 6.86
C LEU A 85 10.46 -4.42 6.39
N LEU A 86 10.73 -4.41 5.09
CA LEU A 86 11.92 -3.75 4.55
C LEU A 86 11.92 -2.26 4.88
N PHE A 87 10.76 -1.60 4.76
CA PHE A 87 10.59 -0.22 5.18
C PHE A 87 10.87 -0.02 6.67
N LEU A 88 10.35 -0.91 7.54
CA LEU A 88 10.63 -0.84 8.97
C LEU A 88 12.14 -0.88 9.26
N TYR A 89 12.86 -1.84 8.67
CA TYR A 89 14.28 -2.01 8.95
C TYR A 89 15.15 -0.89 8.36
N ARG A 90 14.93 -0.53 7.09
CA ARG A 90 15.75 0.48 6.40
C ARG A 90 15.43 1.91 6.85
N GLU A 91 14.15 2.24 6.94
CA GLU A 91 13.72 3.65 7.04
C GLU A 91 13.36 4.08 8.47
N VAL A 92 13.07 3.13 9.37
CA VAL A 92 12.65 3.43 10.74
C VAL A 92 13.69 2.99 11.75
N LEU A 93 14.26 1.80 11.59
CA LEU A 93 15.32 1.29 12.47
C LEU A 93 16.72 1.68 11.99
N GLU A 94 16.85 2.21 10.76
CA GLU A 94 18.12 2.62 10.13
C GLU A 94 19.20 1.52 10.22
N GLN A 95 18.76 0.26 10.21
CA GLN A 95 19.68 -0.86 10.23
C GLN A 95 20.16 -1.13 8.82
N GLN A 96 21.47 -1.23 8.65
CA GLN A 96 22.02 -1.87 7.46
C GLN A 96 21.71 -3.34 7.56
N VAL A 97 21.06 -3.87 6.53
CA VAL A 97 20.56 -5.23 6.53
C VAL A 97 21.17 -5.95 5.33
N PRO A 98 22.42 -6.47 5.43
CA PRO A 98 23.09 -7.09 4.28
C PRO A 98 22.31 -8.29 3.70
N TRP A 99 21.60 -9.03 4.56
CA TRP A 99 20.75 -10.16 4.16
C TRP A 99 19.51 -9.78 3.36
N LEU A 100 19.23 -8.50 3.24
CA LEU A 100 18.04 -7.95 2.59
C LEU A 100 18.22 -7.94 1.07
N ASP A 101 19.46 -7.94 0.58
CA ASP A 101 19.79 -8.02 -0.84
C ASP A 101 19.63 -9.44 -1.40
N ASP A 102 19.71 -10.47 -0.55
CA ASP A 102 19.49 -11.88 -0.92
C ASP A 102 18.01 -12.29 -0.85
N LEU A 103 17.11 -11.40 -0.44
CA LEU A 103 15.70 -11.74 -0.27
C LEU A 103 14.95 -11.78 -1.61
N VAL A 104 14.64 -12.98 -2.06
CA VAL A 104 13.85 -13.22 -3.27
C VAL A 104 12.39 -12.82 -3.02
N TYR A 105 11.91 -11.81 -3.76
CA TYR A 105 10.50 -11.46 -3.80
C TYR A 105 9.67 -12.64 -4.33
N ALA A 106 8.49 -12.87 -3.77
CA ALA A 106 7.59 -13.89 -4.29
C ALA A 106 7.17 -13.51 -5.72
N THR A 107 7.51 -14.37 -6.68
CA THR A 107 7.15 -14.17 -8.09
C THR A 107 5.63 -14.15 -8.22
N ARG A 108 5.09 -13.02 -8.67
CA ARG A 108 3.67 -12.93 -8.99
C ARG A 108 3.42 -13.69 -10.29
N PRO A 109 2.46 -14.63 -10.32
CA PRO A 109 1.89 -15.07 -11.59
C PRO A 109 1.43 -13.81 -12.34
N HIS A 110 1.93 -13.62 -13.56
CA HIS A 110 1.42 -12.56 -14.42
C HIS A 110 -0.01 -12.94 -14.80
N HIS A 111 -0.98 -12.31 -14.14
CA HIS A 111 -2.33 -12.26 -14.70
C HIS A 111 -2.21 -11.44 -15.97
N LEU A 112 -2.13 -12.11 -17.12
CA LEU A 112 -2.42 -11.47 -18.40
C LEU A 112 -3.75 -10.74 -18.19
N PRO A 113 -3.82 -9.41 -18.42
CA PRO A 113 -5.08 -8.72 -18.37
C PRO A 113 -5.99 -9.44 -19.36
N VAL A 114 -7.02 -10.12 -18.85
CA VAL A 114 -8.06 -10.72 -19.68
C VAL A 114 -8.79 -9.53 -20.27
N VAL A 115 -8.36 -9.12 -21.46
CA VAL A 115 -9.04 -8.07 -22.22
C VAL A 115 -10.33 -8.71 -22.71
N LEU A 116 -11.45 -8.29 -22.16
CA LEU A 116 -12.77 -8.69 -22.66
C LEU A 116 -12.85 -8.34 -24.16
N ALA A 117 -13.40 -9.25 -24.95
CA ALA A 117 -13.71 -8.98 -26.34
C ALA A 117 -14.73 -7.83 -26.43
N ARG A 118 -14.77 -7.12 -27.57
CA ARG A 118 -15.66 -5.95 -27.74
C ARG A 118 -17.13 -6.33 -27.54
N GLU A 119 -17.50 -7.54 -27.90
CA GLU A 119 -18.83 -8.12 -27.76
C GLU A 119 -19.20 -8.33 -26.29
N GLU A 120 -18.27 -8.85 -25.49
CA GLU A 120 -18.45 -9.05 -24.05
C GLU A 120 -18.57 -7.71 -23.31
N VAL A 121 -17.77 -6.72 -23.70
CA VAL A 121 -17.88 -5.36 -23.14
C VAL A 121 -19.24 -4.75 -23.46
N ARG A 122 -19.74 -4.90 -24.69
CA ARG A 122 -21.09 -4.41 -25.05
C ARG A 122 -22.18 -5.10 -24.25
N ALA A 123 -22.10 -6.41 -24.06
CA ALA A 123 -23.05 -7.17 -23.25
C ALA A 123 -23.07 -6.64 -21.80
N VAL A 124 -21.90 -6.48 -21.19
CA VAL A 124 -21.76 -5.96 -19.82
C VAL A 124 -22.28 -4.51 -19.70
N LEU A 125 -21.92 -3.62 -20.64
CA LEU A 125 -22.40 -2.22 -20.64
C LEU A 125 -23.89 -2.08 -20.96
N GLY A 126 -24.50 -3.10 -21.58
CA GLY A 126 -25.93 -3.21 -21.83
C GLY A 126 -26.73 -3.44 -20.54
N GLU A 127 -26.22 -4.29 -19.66
CA GLU A 127 -26.86 -4.68 -18.39
C GLU A 127 -26.61 -3.69 -17.24
N ILE A 128 -25.63 -2.79 -17.38
CA ILE A 128 -25.36 -1.77 -16.36
C ILE A 128 -26.29 -0.57 -16.58
N HIS A 129 -26.97 -0.13 -15.52
CA HIS A 129 -27.88 1.02 -15.55
C HIS A 129 -27.43 2.15 -14.60
N GLY A 130 -27.90 3.37 -14.86
CA GLY A 130 -27.65 4.55 -14.01
C GLY A 130 -26.20 5.05 -14.03
N VAL A 131 -25.78 5.67 -12.92
CA VAL A 131 -24.44 6.26 -12.75
C VAL A 131 -23.29 5.26 -12.98
N PRO A 132 -23.36 3.99 -12.52
CA PRO A 132 -22.34 2.99 -12.83
C PRO A 132 -22.13 2.77 -14.33
N ARG A 133 -23.15 2.96 -15.17
CA ARG A 133 -23.06 2.82 -16.62
C ARG A 133 -22.16 3.91 -17.21
N LEU A 134 -22.39 5.16 -16.83
CA LEU A 134 -21.56 6.29 -17.24
C LEU A 134 -20.11 6.11 -16.77
N MET A 135 -19.92 5.66 -15.52
CA MET A 135 -18.59 5.37 -15.00
C MET A 135 -17.89 4.26 -15.80
N ALA A 136 -18.61 3.18 -16.14
CA ALA A 136 -18.07 2.08 -16.95
C ALA A 136 -17.70 2.54 -18.37
N PHE A 137 -18.51 3.40 -18.99
CA PHE A 137 -18.17 4.03 -20.27
C PHE A 137 -16.91 4.91 -20.18
N LEU A 138 -16.74 5.68 -19.10
CA LEU A 138 -15.55 6.51 -18.89
C LEU A 138 -14.30 5.68 -18.63
N LEU A 139 -14.42 4.59 -17.86
CA LEU A 139 -13.32 3.65 -17.61
C LEU A 139 -12.88 2.96 -18.92
N TYR A 140 -13.84 2.49 -19.72
CA TYR A 140 -13.56 1.80 -20.98
C TYR A 140 -13.09 2.75 -22.09
N GLY A 141 -13.80 3.87 -22.30
CA GLY A 141 -13.57 4.78 -23.42
C GLY A 141 -12.37 5.72 -23.24
N ALA A 142 -12.05 6.10 -22.00
CA ALA A 142 -10.92 6.99 -21.70
C ALA A 142 -9.76 6.28 -20.98
N GLY A 143 -9.86 4.97 -20.75
CA GLY A 143 -8.82 4.17 -20.08
C GLY A 143 -8.55 4.59 -18.63
N LEU A 144 -9.53 5.22 -17.98
CA LEU A 144 -9.38 5.72 -16.61
C LEU A 144 -9.22 4.56 -15.62
N ARG A 145 -8.44 4.77 -14.56
CA ARG A 145 -8.44 3.86 -13.42
C ARG A 145 -9.70 4.07 -12.59
N LEU A 146 -10.18 3.03 -11.91
CA LEU A 146 -11.39 3.07 -11.09
C LEU A 146 -11.44 4.27 -10.13
N LEU A 147 -10.32 4.57 -9.47
CA LEU A 147 -10.23 5.68 -8.53
C LEU A 147 -10.13 7.06 -9.21
N GLU A 148 -9.67 7.13 -10.45
CA GLU A 148 -9.68 8.38 -11.24
C GLU A 148 -11.10 8.70 -11.67
N CYS A 149 -11.85 7.71 -12.17
CA CYS A 149 -13.27 7.86 -12.51
C CYS A 149 -14.11 8.23 -11.27
N ALA A 150 -13.88 7.57 -10.13
CA ALA A 150 -14.61 7.85 -8.89
C ALA A 150 -14.30 9.22 -8.26
N ARG A 151 -13.16 9.85 -8.59
CA ARG A 151 -12.74 11.15 -8.08
C ARG A 151 -12.87 12.28 -9.09
N LEU A 152 -13.45 11.99 -10.25
CA LEU A 152 -13.64 12.96 -11.31
C LEU A 152 -14.48 14.13 -10.79
N ARG A 153 -13.95 15.36 -10.88
CA ARG A 153 -14.70 16.58 -10.56
C ARG A 153 -15.15 17.23 -11.86
N VAL A 154 -16.36 17.79 -11.88
CA VAL A 154 -16.98 18.44 -13.06
C VAL A 154 -16.07 19.51 -13.69
N LYS A 155 -15.23 20.19 -12.88
CA LYS A 155 -14.26 21.21 -13.36
C LYS A 155 -13.14 20.65 -14.24
N VAL A 156 -12.98 19.34 -14.35
CA VAL A 156 -11.88 18.67 -15.04
C VAL A 156 -12.31 18.12 -16.42
N VAL A 157 -13.60 18.24 -16.77
CA VAL A 157 -14.09 17.77 -18.07
C VAL A 157 -14.08 18.92 -19.07
N LEU A 158 -12.95 19.14 -19.74
CA LEU A 158 -12.88 20.04 -20.90
C LEU A 158 -13.25 19.26 -22.16
N PHE A 159 -14.47 19.46 -22.66
CA PHE A 159 -14.89 18.99 -23.97
C PHE A 159 -14.24 19.85 -25.07
N ARG A 160 -12.96 19.65 -25.34
CA ARG A 160 -12.30 20.21 -26.51
C ARG A 160 -11.54 19.12 -27.24
N HIS A 161 -12.01 18.77 -28.43
CA HIS A 161 -11.37 17.84 -29.38
C HIS A 161 -11.26 16.38 -28.91
N ASP A 162 -12.38 15.73 -28.57
CA ASP A 162 -12.46 14.27 -28.29
C ASP A 162 -11.45 13.74 -27.25
N ARG A 163 -10.97 14.59 -26.35
CA ARG A 163 -9.99 14.22 -25.32
C ARG A 163 -10.46 14.70 -23.95
N LEU A 164 -10.34 13.81 -22.98
CA LEU A 164 -10.63 14.09 -21.58
C LEU A 164 -9.29 14.36 -20.88
N VAL A 165 -9.08 15.61 -20.42
CA VAL A 165 -7.84 16.02 -19.77
C VAL A 165 -8.03 16.06 -18.26
N LEU A 166 -7.37 15.14 -17.55
CA LEU A 166 -7.37 15.14 -16.09
C LEU A 166 -6.33 16.13 -15.54
N LEU A 167 -6.79 17.27 -15.01
CA LEU A 167 -5.93 18.19 -14.25
C LEU A 167 -5.71 17.63 -12.84
N PRO A 168 -4.47 17.56 -12.35
CA PRO A 168 -4.18 17.12 -10.99
C PRO A 168 -4.85 18.08 -10.00
N SER A 169 -5.68 17.54 -9.11
CA SER A 169 -6.20 18.28 -7.97
C SER A 169 -5.04 18.60 -7.03
N SER A 170 -4.63 19.87 -6.99
CA SER A 170 -3.78 20.45 -5.93
C SER A 170 -4.39 20.28 -4.54
#